data_AF-A0A4R7SRI7-F1
#
_entry.id   AF-A0A4R7SRI7-F1
#
_cell.length_a   1.000
_cell.length_b   1.000
_cell.length_c   1.000
_cell.angle_alpha   90.00
_cell.angle_beta   90.00
_cell.angle_gamma   90.00
#
_symmetry.space_group_name_H-M   'P 1'
#
loop_
_entity.id
_entity.type
_entity.pdbx_description
1 polymer ?
#
loop_
_entity_poly.entity_id
_entity_poly.type
_entity_poly.pdbx_seq_one_letter_code
_entity_poly.pdbx_strand_id
1 'polypeptide(L)'
;MEAFARHYFLNISPDAESLIHMTDWGLYEPSQMIAITGIRGSRGEDRWLIDAPGHRLTSEEVELGISLFSLSASFAWSSYVYSPSHCSTLYNWEGDIFDFWTDSVEVFAEMKLLLTQHNLTEITRG
;
A
#
# COMPACT_ATOMS: atom_id res chain seq x y z
N MET A 1 -8.37 -1.73 7.49
CA MET A 1 -7.18 -1.61 6.63
C MET A 1 -6.13 -0.68 7.21
N GLU A 2 -6.53 0.46 7.80
CA GLU A 2 -5.58 1.39 8.44
C GLU A 2 -4.63 0.76 9.45
N ALA A 3 -5.13 -0.03 10.41
CA ALA A 3 -4.27 -0.67 11.42
C ALA A 3 -3.20 -1.60 10.79
N PHE A 4 -3.58 -2.33 9.74
CA PHE A 4 -2.65 -3.19 8.99
C PHE A 4 -1.62 -2.36 8.24
N ALA A 5 -2.07 -1.34 7.48
CA ALA A 5 -1.19 -0.44 6.74
C ALA A 5 -0.19 0.26 7.68
N ARG A 6 -0.67 0.73 8.83
CA ARG A 6 0.15 1.35 9.86
C ARG A 6 1.24 0.40 10.38
N HIS A 7 0.89 -0.85 10.71
CA HIS A 7 1.89 -1.84 11.12
C HIS A 7 2.91 -2.11 10.01
N TYR A 8 2.47 -2.25 8.76
CA TYR A 8 3.38 -2.45 7.63
C TYR A 8 4.38 -1.29 7.49
N PHE A 9 3.90 -0.05 7.41
CA PHE A 9 4.78 1.11 7.21
C PHE A 9 5.69 1.40 8.41
N LEU A 10 5.26 1.08 9.65
CA LEU A 10 6.06 1.38 10.84
C LEU A 10 7.03 0.25 11.23
N ASN A 11 6.74 -1.01 10.90
CA ASN A 11 7.53 -2.14 11.37
C ASN A 11 8.26 -2.88 10.24
N ILE A 12 7.61 -3.04 9.08
CA ILE A 12 8.18 -3.78 7.94
C ILE A 12 8.99 -2.86 7.03
N SER A 13 8.49 -1.65 6.79
CA SER A 13 9.13 -0.67 5.91
C SER A 13 9.35 0.71 6.57
N PRO A 14 9.97 0.77 7.76
CA PRO A 14 10.24 2.05 8.42
C PRO A 14 11.25 2.88 7.62
N ASP A 15 11.03 4.20 7.60
CA ASP A 15 11.96 5.21 7.08
C ASP A 15 12.45 5.00 5.63
N ALA A 16 11.75 4.18 4.85
CA ALA A 16 12.13 3.83 3.50
C ALA A 16 11.39 4.70 2.47
N GLU A 17 12.14 5.31 1.55
CA GLU A 17 11.55 5.92 0.36
C GLU A 17 10.84 4.85 -0.46
N SER A 18 9.52 4.89 -0.47
CA SER A 18 8.68 3.83 -1.03
C SER A 18 7.88 4.35 -2.22
N LEU A 19 7.35 3.44 -3.03
CA LEU A 19 6.44 3.77 -4.12
C LEU A 19 5.14 3.03 -3.90
N ILE A 20 4.04 3.76 -3.69
CA ILE A 20 2.71 3.18 -3.86
C ILE A 20 2.30 3.32 -5.32
N HIS A 21 1.81 2.24 -5.92
CA HIS A 21 1.40 2.19 -7.31
C HIS A 21 0.02 1.54 -7.41
N MET A 22 -0.99 2.34 -7.69
CA MET A 22 -2.34 1.82 -7.95
C MET A 22 -2.34 1.22 -9.35
N THR A 23 -2.90 0.03 -9.53
CA THR A 23 -2.86 -0.69 -10.82
C THR A 23 -4.23 -1.04 -11.36
N ASP A 24 -5.24 -1.14 -10.50
CA ASP A 24 -6.63 -1.33 -10.92
C ASP A 24 -7.57 -0.57 -9.99
N TRP A 25 -8.50 0.17 -10.58
CA TRP A 25 -9.54 0.94 -9.90
C TRP A 25 -10.83 0.97 -10.75
N GLY A 26 -11.12 -0.13 -11.44
CA GLY A 26 -12.30 -0.27 -12.29
C GLY A 26 -13.61 0.02 -11.54
N LEU A 27 -14.57 0.66 -12.23
CA LEU A 27 -15.92 0.97 -11.71
C LEU A 27 -15.93 1.81 -10.41
N TYR A 28 -14.92 2.66 -10.20
CA TYR A 28 -14.85 3.53 -9.02
C TYR A 28 -16.03 4.52 -8.91
N GLU A 29 -16.40 4.85 -7.67
CA GLU A 29 -17.32 5.95 -7.40
C GLU A 29 -16.58 7.30 -7.43
N PRO A 30 -17.17 8.37 -7.99
CA PRO A 30 -16.50 9.68 -8.05
C PRO A 30 -15.96 10.19 -6.70
N SER A 31 -16.64 9.89 -5.60
CA SER A 31 -16.22 10.18 -4.22
C SER A 31 -14.87 9.55 -3.85
N GLN A 32 -14.62 8.31 -4.28
CA GLN A 32 -13.38 7.57 -4.04
C GLN A 32 -12.20 8.26 -4.74
N MET A 33 -12.39 8.65 -6.00
CA MET A 33 -11.37 9.38 -6.76
C MET A 33 -11.10 10.76 -6.17
N ILE A 34 -12.12 11.46 -5.65
CA ILE A 34 -11.95 12.73 -4.94
C ILE A 34 -11.07 12.55 -3.69
N ALA A 35 -11.25 11.47 -2.92
CA ALA A 35 -10.43 11.19 -1.75
C ALA A 35 -8.95 10.97 -2.14
N ILE A 36 -8.68 10.12 -3.12
CA ILE A 36 -7.31 9.84 -3.58
C ILE A 36 -6.64 11.09 -4.18
N THR A 37 -7.35 11.81 -5.04
CA THR A 37 -6.82 13.03 -5.67
C THR A 37 -6.61 14.15 -4.66
N GLY A 38 -7.50 14.33 -3.68
CA GLY A 38 -7.33 15.31 -2.61
C GLY A 38 -6.10 15.03 -1.74
N ILE A 39 -5.86 13.77 -1.41
CA ILE A 39 -4.68 13.35 -0.64
C ILE A 39 -3.40 13.59 -1.44
N ARG A 40 -3.35 13.17 -2.71
CA ARG A 40 -2.19 13.39 -3.60
C ARG A 40 -1.92 14.88 -3.84
N GLY A 41 -2.96 15.66 -4.11
CA GLY A 41 -2.88 17.11 -4.32
C GLY A 41 -2.40 17.88 -3.09
N SER A 42 -2.69 17.39 -1.87
CA SER A 42 -2.16 17.99 -0.64
C SER A 42 -0.61 17.98 -0.55
N ARG A 43 0.03 17.17 -1.40
CA ARG A 43 1.50 17.04 -1.54
C ARG A 43 2.01 17.49 -2.91
N GLY A 44 1.21 18.25 -3.66
CA GLY A 44 1.60 18.83 -4.95
C GLY A 44 1.54 17.84 -6.13
N GLU A 45 0.89 16.69 -5.96
CA GLU A 45 0.62 15.76 -7.06
C GLU A 45 -0.80 15.98 -7.61
N ASP A 46 -0.91 16.86 -8.60
CA ASP A 46 -2.18 17.25 -9.21
C ASP A 46 -2.53 16.42 -10.46
N ARG A 47 -1.63 15.55 -10.94
CA ARG A 47 -1.89 14.75 -12.14
C ARG A 47 -2.94 13.70 -11.83
N TRP A 48 -3.77 13.43 -12.82
CA TRP A 48 -4.79 12.40 -12.70
C TRP A 48 -4.14 11.04 -12.48
N LEU A 49 -4.85 10.15 -11.77
CA LEU A 49 -4.31 8.84 -11.44
C LEU A 49 -4.02 8.01 -12.70
N ILE A 50 -4.79 8.21 -13.77
CA ILE A 50 -4.54 7.54 -15.07
C ILE A 50 -3.22 7.95 -15.72
N ASP A 51 -2.76 9.18 -15.48
CA ASP A 51 -1.51 9.70 -16.04
C ASP A 51 -0.31 9.43 -15.12
N ALA A 52 -0.55 9.38 -13.80
CA ALA A 52 0.45 9.16 -12.77
C ALA A 52 -0.09 8.20 -11.69
N PRO A 53 -0.17 6.88 -11.97
CA PRO A 53 -0.77 5.91 -11.05
C PRO A 53 0.07 5.64 -9.80
N GLY A 54 1.33 6.08 -9.81
CA GLY A 54 2.26 5.98 -8.69
C GLY A 54 2.35 7.26 -7.87
N HIS A 55 2.67 7.10 -6.59
CA HIS A 55 3.07 8.18 -5.69
C HIS A 55 4.32 7.76 -4.93
N ARG A 56 5.41 8.53 -5.10
CA ARG A 56 6.65 8.32 -4.34
C ARG A 56 6.45 8.89 -2.95
N LEU A 57 6.71 8.07 -1.95
CA LEU A 57 6.64 8.40 -0.54
C LEU A 57 8.05 8.65 -0.04
N THR A 58 8.28 9.82 0.54
CA THR A 58 9.48 10.07 1.34
C THR A 58 9.33 9.40 2.72
N SER A 59 10.44 9.27 3.46
CA SER A 59 10.42 8.75 4.84
C SER A 59 9.54 9.57 5.80
N GLU A 60 9.30 10.85 5.50
CA GLU A 60 8.42 11.73 6.28
C GLU A 60 6.93 11.57 5.93
N GLU A 61 6.62 10.84 4.87
CA GLU A 61 5.26 10.69 4.32
C GLU A 61 4.60 9.36 4.69
N VAL A 62 4.99 8.76 5.82
CA VAL A 62 4.40 7.50 6.31
C VAL A 62 2.88 7.57 6.42
N GLU A 63 2.32 8.64 7.02
CA GLU A 63 0.86 8.79 7.15
C GLU A 63 0.15 8.92 5.80
N LEU A 64 0.83 9.47 4.79
CA LEU A 64 0.33 9.53 3.43
C LEU A 64 0.28 8.14 2.81
N GLY A 65 1.34 7.35 2.97
CA GLY A 65 1.41 5.96 2.52
C GLY A 65 0.33 5.09 3.18
N ILE A 66 0.18 5.21 4.50
CA ILE A 66 -0.88 4.55 5.26
C ILE A 66 -2.26 4.91 4.68
N SER A 67 -2.52 6.19 4.45
CA SER A 67 -3.80 6.67 3.94
C SER A 67 -4.09 6.14 2.53
N LEU A 68 -3.14 6.29 1.61
CA LEU A 68 -3.34 5.87 0.21
C LEU A 68 -3.53 4.36 0.08
N PHE A 69 -2.73 3.56 0.79
CA PHE A 69 -2.87 2.10 0.79
C PHE A 69 -4.15 1.63 1.48
N SER A 70 -4.51 2.27 2.60
CA SER A 70 -5.75 1.92 3.31
C SER A 70 -6.98 2.20 2.47
N LEU A 71 -6.98 3.34 1.76
CA LEU A 71 -8.07 3.71 0.87
C LEU A 71 -8.13 2.80 -0.36
N SER A 72 -7.01 2.49 -1.01
CA SER A 72 -7.02 1.57 -2.15
C SER A 72 -7.59 0.21 -1.74
N ALA A 73 -7.14 -0.35 -0.62
CA ALA A 73 -7.69 -1.60 -0.09
C ALA A 73 -9.18 -1.47 0.28
N SER A 74 -9.58 -0.40 0.98
CA SER A 74 -10.99 -0.19 1.36
C SER A 74 -11.93 0.06 0.18
N PHE A 75 -11.43 0.54 -0.95
CA PHE A 75 -12.20 0.72 -2.18
C PHE A 75 -12.20 -0.52 -3.08
N ALA A 76 -11.63 -1.63 -2.62
CA ALA A 76 -11.40 -2.82 -3.43
C ALA A 76 -10.59 -2.52 -4.72
N TRP A 77 -9.69 -1.55 -4.66
CA TRP A 77 -8.72 -1.27 -5.72
C TRP A 77 -7.50 -2.16 -5.51
N SER A 78 -6.70 -2.32 -6.56
CA SER A 78 -5.44 -3.05 -6.49
C SER A 78 -4.27 -2.08 -6.48
N SER A 79 -3.30 -2.33 -5.60
CA SER A 79 -2.11 -1.49 -5.48
C SER A 79 -0.90 -2.26 -4.97
N TYR A 80 0.27 -1.85 -5.47
CA TYR A 80 1.57 -2.27 -4.97
C TYR A 80 2.15 -1.22 -4.03
N VAL A 81 2.89 -1.66 -3.03
CA VAL A 81 3.86 -0.86 -2.30
C VAL A 81 5.22 -1.49 -2.52
N TYR A 82 6.11 -0.75 -3.18
CA TYR A 82 7.50 -1.12 -3.35
C TYR A 82 8.35 -0.38 -2.33
N SER A 83 9.09 -1.12 -1.53
CA SER A 83 10.03 -0.58 -0.56
C SER A 83 11.43 -1.12 -0.82
N PRO A 84 12.47 -0.27 -0.85
CA PRO A 84 13.85 -0.72 -0.92
C PRO A 84 14.27 -1.44 0.38
N SER A 85 13.56 -1.24 1.49
CA SER A 85 13.84 -1.94 2.75
C SER A 85 13.57 -3.43 2.56
N HIS A 86 14.61 -4.25 2.73
CA HIS A 86 14.55 -5.71 2.56
C HIS A 86 13.94 -6.14 1.21
N CYS A 87 14.15 -5.34 0.17
CA CYS A 87 13.58 -5.54 -1.17
C CYS A 87 12.07 -5.90 -1.13
N SER A 88 11.34 -5.24 -0.23
CA SER A 88 9.96 -5.63 0.09
C SER A 88 8.97 -5.13 -0.96
N THR A 89 8.07 -6.01 -1.39
CA THR A 89 6.92 -5.66 -2.22
C THR A 89 5.66 -6.19 -1.56
N LEU A 90 4.72 -5.30 -1.26
CA LEU A 90 3.38 -5.66 -0.82
C LEU A 90 2.40 -5.40 -1.96
N TYR A 91 1.52 -6.34 -2.23
CA TYR A 91 0.41 -6.18 -3.16
C TYR A 91 -0.91 -6.40 -2.43
N ASN A 92 -1.85 -5.49 -2.62
CA ASN A 92 -3.25 -5.73 -2.29
C ASN A 92 -4.02 -5.95 -3.60
N TRP A 93 -4.83 -7.01 -3.64
CA TRP A 93 -5.75 -7.29 -4.73
C TRP A 93 -7.17 -7.19 -4.21
N GLU A 94 -7.94 -6.27 -4.78
CA GLU A 94 -9.38 -6.08 -4.51
C GLU A 94 -9.71 -5.91 -3.01
N GLY A 95 -8.75 -5.44 -2.22
CA GLY A 95 -8.90 -5.14 -0.79
C GLY A 95 -8.84 -6.32 0.17
N ASP A 96 -8.96 -7.55 -0.32
CA ASP A 96 -9.15 -8.75 0.52
C ASP A 96 -8.00 -9.76 0.44
N ILE A 97 -7.20 -9.69 -0.63
CA ILE A 97 -6.08 -10.58 -0.90
C ILE A 97 -4.78 -9.80 -0.81
N PHE A 98 -3.80 -10.34 -0.08
CA PHE A 98 -2.49 -9.72 0.06
C PHE A 98 -1.38 -10.69 -0.31
N ASP A 99 -0.50 -10.26 -1.20
CA ASP A 99 0.74 -10.96 -1.53
C ASP A 99 1.94 -10.14 -1.07
N PHE A 100 2.96 -10.84 -0.57
CA PHE A 100 4.16 -10.20 -0.05
C PHE A 100 5.42 -10.92 -0.50
N TRP A 101 6.40 -10.13 -0.95
CA TRP A 101 7.71 -10.60 -1.37
C TRP A 101 8.79 -9.79 -0.65
N THR A 102 9.88 -10.45 -0.27
CA THR A 102 11.06 -9.83 0.36
C THR A 102 12.25 -10.78 0.20
N ASP A 103 13.47 -10.27 0.33
CA ASP A 103 14.68 -11.08 0.43
C ASP A 103 15.04 -11.49 1.87
N SER A 104 14.32 -10.97 2.88
CA SER A 104 14.54 -11.28 4.30
C SER A 104 13.55 -12.31 4.83
N VAL A 105 14.08 -13.41 5.34
CA VAL A 105 13.29 -14.47 6.00
C VAL A 105 12.62 -13.96 7.27
N GLU A 106 13.29 -13.08 8.00
CA GLU A 106 12.80 -12.47 9.24
C GLU A 106 11.59 -11.58 8.97
N VAL A 107 11.71 -10.69 7.98
CA VAL A 107 10.62 -9.79 7.56
C VAL A 107 9.44 -10.58 7.01
N PHE A 108 9.70 -11.64 6.25
CA PHE A 108 8.65 -12.53 5.74
C PHE A 108 7.87 -13.20 6.89
N ALA A 109 8.57 -13.67 7.93
CA ALA A 109 7.93 -14.26 9.10
C ALA A 109 7.10 -13.23 9.88
N GLU A 110 7.59 -12.00 10.02
CA GLU A 110 6.83 -10.91 10.65
C GLU A 110 5.56 -10.55 9.86
N MET A 111 5.66 -10.47 8.54
CA MET A 111 4.52 -10.21 7.67
C MET A 111 3.43 -11.30 7.80
N LYS A 112 3.82 -12.57 7.90
CA LYS A 112 2.88 -13.67 8.14
C LYS A 112 2.12 -13.54 9.45
N LEU A 113 2.82 -13.16 10.51
CA LEU A 113 2.19 -12.89 11.81
C LEU A 113 1.21 -11.72 11.68
N LEU A 114 1.59 -10.66 10.98
CA LEU A 114 0.75 -9.48 10.77
C LEU A 114 -0.53 -9.83 9.99
N LEU A 115 -0.42 -10.56 8.87
CA LEU A 115 -1.58 -11.00 8.09
C LEU A 115 -2.54 -11.86 8.94
N THR A 116 -1.99 -12.78 9.75
CA THR A 116 -2.76 -13.62 10.66
C THR A 116 -3.50 -12.79 11.72
N GLN A 117 -2.85 -11.79 12.33
CA GLN A 117 -3.46 -10.92 13.33
C GLN A 117 -4.63 -10.10 12.78
N HIS A 118 -4.61 -9.78 11.49
CA HIS A 118 -5.65 -9.01 10.81
C HIS A 118 -6.68 -9.90 10.08
N ASN A 119 -6.60 -11.23 10.19
CA ASN A 119 -7.45 -12.20 9.48
C ASN A 119 -7.42 -12.01 7.95
N LEU A 120 -6.25 -11.67 7.39
CA LEU A 120 -6.05 -11.48 5.95
C LEU A 120 -5.51 -12.76 5.31
N THR A 121 -5.95 -13.04 4.07
CA THR A 121 -5.53 -14.24 3.34
C THR A 121 -4.25 -13.97 2.55
N GLU A 122 -3.20 -14.76 2.81
CA GLU A 122 -1.95 -14.78 2.05
C GLU A 122 -2.06 -15.80 0.90
N ILE A 123 -1.63 -15.45 -0.32
CA ILE A 123 -1.64 -16.38 -1.47
C ILE A 123 -0.23 -16.90 -1.83
N THR A 124 0.85 -16.26 -1.38
CA THR A 124 2.20 -16.59 -1.85
C THR A 124 2.94 -17.66 -1.03
N ARG A 125 3.47 -18.67 -1.73
CA ARG A 125 4.51 -19.59 -1.26
C ARG A 125 5.86 -18.95 -1.59
N GLY A 126 6.74 -18.85 -0.58
CA GLY A 126 8.07 -18.24 -0.69
C GLY A 126 9.00 -18.89 -1.71
#